data_AF-A0A7J5WRX5-F1
#
_entry.id   AF-A0A7J5WRX5-F1
#
_cell.length_a   1.000
_cell.length_b   1.000
_cell.length_c   1.000
_cell.angle_alpha   90.00
_cell.angle_beta   90.00
_cell.angle_gamma   90.00
#
_symmetry.space_group_name_H-M   'P 1'
#
loop_
_entity.id
_entity.type
_entity.pdbx_description
1 polymer ?
#
loop_
_entity_poly.entity_id
_entity_poly.type
_entity_poly.pdbx_seq_one_letter_code
_entity_poly.pdbx_strand_id
1 'polypeptide(L)'
;MATVCHPASGEVTAEFAAVAKYYGVSVAVCPPRRGNRKGVVEKSNHTAAQRWWRTLPDETTVEAAQTGLDTFCRTRSDARIRPTADGRASVITAAAREPLTAPPAAPYPAILTVTALIEIPQ
;
A
#
# COMPACT_ATOMS: atom_id res chain seq x y z
N MET A 1 -6.88 7.91 -12.41
CA MET A 1 -5.86 6.87 -12.72
C MET A 1 -4.75 7.36 -13.65
N ALA A 2 -4.91 8.46 -14.39
CA ALA A 2 -3.89 8.96 -15.31
C ALA A 2 -2.52 9.30 -14.66
N THR A 3 -2.49 9.54 -13.35
CA THR A 3 -1.26 9.81 -12.59
C THR A 3 -0.30 8.62 -12.51
N VAL A 4 -0.84 7.38 -12.47
CA VAL A 4 -0.06 6.15 -12.24
C VAL A 4 0.14 5.35 -13.52
N CYS A 5 -0.88 5.31 -14.37
CA CYS A 5 -0.83 4.59 -15.64
C CYS A 5 -1.69 5.30 -16.70
N HIS A 6 -1.29 5.17 -17.96
CA HIS A 6 -2.07 5.61 -19.11
C HIS A 6 -3.38 4.83 -19.16
N PRO A 7 -4.57 5.46 -19.02
CA PRO A 7 -5.83 4.73 -18.89
C PRO A 7 -6.18 3.86 -20.12
N ALA A 8 -5.73 4.27 -21.30
CA ALA A 8 -6.00 3.59 -22.56
C ALA A 8 -5.14 2.32 -22.75
N SER A 9 -3.84 2.37 -22.45
CA SER A 9 -2.91 1.25 -22.63
C SER A 9 -2.68 0.43 -21.36
N GLY A 10 -2.88 1.02 -20.18
CA GLY A 10 -2.52 0.44 -18.89
C GLY A 10 -1.01 0.51 -18.59
N GLU A 11 -0.22 1.14 -19.45
CA GLU A 11 1.22 1.34 -19.23
C GLU A 11 1.47 2.28 -18.06
N VAL A 12 2.44 1.93 -17.22
CA VAL A 12 2.84 2.73 -16.06
C VAL A 12 3.54 4.01 -16.54
N THR A 13 3.22 5.15 -15.92
CA THR A 13 3.90 6.43 -16.23
C THR A 13 5.39 6.35 -15.89
N ALA A 14 6.22 7.14 -16.56
CA ALA A 14 7.67 7.10 -16.37
C ALA A 14 8.06 7.42 -14.92
N GLU A 15 7.39 8.39 -14.29
CA GLU A 15 7.60 8.78 -12.90
C GLU A 15 7.27 7.65 -11.95
N PHE A 16 6.15 6.95 -12.18
CA PHE A 16 5.74 5.85 -11.31
C PHE A 16 6.57 4.58 -11.53
N ALA A 17 7.09 4.39 -12.75
CA ALA A 17 8.06 3.34 -13.04
C ALA A 17 9.38 3.55 -12.27
N ALA A 18 9.83 4.80 -12.09
CA ALA A 18 11.00 5.11 -11.26
C ALA A 18 10.76 4.76 -9.79
N VAL A 19 9.58 5.09 -9.26
CA VAL A 19 9.16 4.70 -7.90
C VAL A 19 9.12 3.18 -7.74
N ALA A 20 8.52 2.47 -8.71
CA ALA A 20 8.44 1.01 -8.68
C ALA A 20 9.83 0.35 -8.66
N LYS A 21 10.77 0.87 -9.46
CA LYS A 21 12.18 0.43 -9.46
C LYS A 21 12.85 0.69 -8.11
N TYR A 22 12.65 1.88 -7.55
CA TYR A 22 13.27 2.26 -6.27
C TYR A 22 12.84 1.36 -5.12
N TYR A 23 11.53 1.06 -5.02
CA TYR A 23 10.99 0.17 -3.99
C TYR A 23 11.08 -1.32 -4.33
N GLY A 24 11.65 -1.69 -5.49
CA GLY A 24 11.80 -3.09 -5.90
C GLY A 24 10.48 -3.83 -6.11
N VAL A 25 9.43 -3.13 -6.57
CA VAL A 25 8.08 -3.70 -6.76
C VAL A 25 7.69 -3.78 -8.23
N SER A 26 6.94 -4.82 -8.58
CA SER A 26 6.26 -4.91 -9.88
C SER A 26 4.88 -4.29 -9.82
N VAL A 27 4.49 -3.52 -10.84
CA VAL A 27 3.14 -2.93 -10.93
C VAL A 27 2.25 -3.80 -11.83
N ALA A 28 1.19 -4.36 -11.24
CA ALA A 28 0.17 -5.11 -11.97
C ALA A 28 -1.10 -4.27 -12.10
N VAL A 29 -1.24 -3.52 -13.20
CA VAL A 29 -2.44 -2.72 -13.45
C VAL A 29 -3.64 -3.63 -13.66
N CYS A 30 -4.72 -3.38 -12.92
CA CYS A 30 -5.95 -4.14 -13.08
C CYS A 30 -6.60 -3.79 -14.43
N PRO A 31 -6.84 -4.77 -15.32
CA PRO A 31 -7.52 -4.52 -16.58
C PRO A 31 -8.96 -4.06 -16.37
N PRO A 32 -9.56 -3.38 -17.36
CA PRO A 32 -10.97 -3.01 -17.33
C PRO A 32 -11.88 -4.24 -17.13
N ARG A 33 -12.99 -4.05 -16.38
CA ARG A 33 -14.02 -5.08 -16.16
C ARG A 33 -13.47 -6.40 -15.58
N ARG A 34 -12.52 -6.30 -14.64
CA ARG A 34 -11.95 -7.43 -13.89
C ARG A 34 -12.04 -7.21 -12.37
N GLY A 35 -13.26 -6.97 -11.88
CA GLY A 35 -13.51 -6.69 -10.46
C GLY A 35 -13.04 -7.80 -9.52
N ASN A 36 -13.05 -9.06 -9.97
CA ASN A 36 -12.53 -10.20 -9.22
C ASN A 36 -11.06 -10.03 -8.79
N ARG A 37 -10.24 -9.28 -9.56
CA ARG A 37 -8.85 -8.98 -9.22
C ARG A 37 -8.69 -7.97 -8.08
N LYS A 38 -9.78 -7.29 -7.69
CA LYS A 38 -9.80 -6.29 -6.62
C LYS A 38 -10.58 -6.75 -5.38
N GLY A 39 -11.15 -7.96 -5.40
CA GLY A 39 -12.08 -8.43 -4.38
C GLY A 39 -11.53 -8.39 -2.95
N VAL A 40 -10.22 -8.63 -2.75
CA VAL A 40 -9.59 -8.52 -1.43
C VAL A 40 -9.60 -7.07 -0.94
N VAL A 41 -9.14 -6.13 -1.76
CA VAL A 41 -9.10 -4.69 -1.45
C VAL A 41 -10.51 -4.16 -1.21
N GLU A 42 -11.44 -4.48 -2.11
CA GLU A 42 -12.83 -4.04 -2.02
C GLU A 42 -13.50 -4.57 -0.75
N LYS A 43 -13.27 -5.85 -0.40
CA LYS A 43 -13.85 -6.42 0.81
C LYS A 43 -13.23 -5.86 2.09
N SER A 44 -11.92 -5.59 2.09
CA SER A 44 -11.24 -4.95 3.23
C SER A 44 -11.74 -3.53 3.43
N ASN A 45 -11.83 -2.73 2.36
CA ASN A 45 -12.37 -1.37 2.42
C ASN A 45 -13.83 -1.36 2.90
N HIS A 46 -14.67 -2.25 2.36
CA HIS A 46 -16.03 -2.40 2.83
C HIS A 46 -16.07 -2.79 4.32
N THR A 47 -15.18 -3.65 4.80
CA THR A 47 -15.13 -4.03 6.22
C THR A 47 -14.81 -2.82 7.11
N ALA A 48 -13.78 -2.03 6.76
CA ALA A 48 -13.43 -0.81 7.48
C ALA A 48 -14.57 0.22 7.45
N ALA A 49 -15.17 0.44 6.29
CA ALA A 49 -16.31 1.34 6.13
C ALA A 49 -17.52 0.93 6.99
N GLN A 50 -17.84 -0.36 7.04
CA GLN A 50 -19.02 -0.83 7.78
C GLN A 50 -18.80 -0.90 9.30
N ARG A 51 -17.57 -1.19 9.76
CA ARG A 51 -17.30 -1.54 11.16
C ARG A 51 -16.48 -0.53 11.95
N TRP A 52 -15.72 0.33 11.28
CA TRP A 52 -14.89 1.35 11.92
C TRP A 52 -15.37 2.75 11.55
N TRP A 53 -15.54 3.05 10.26
CA TRP A 53 -15.90 4.40 9.83
C TRP A 53 -17.22 4.88 10.45
N ARG A 54 -18.23 4.00 10.50
CA ARG A 54 -19.54 4.32 11.10
C ARG A 54 -19.53 4.49 12.62
N THR A 55 -18.41 4.22 13.29
CA THR A 55 -18.28 4.38 14.74
C THR A 55 -17.47 5.62 15.11
N LEU A 56 -16.99 6.39 14.12
CA LEU A 56 -16.26 7.62 14.38
C LEU A 56 -17.22 8.74 14.83
N PRO A 57 -16.90 9.47 15.92
CA PRO A 57 -17.56 10.73 16.25
C PRO A 57 -17.37 11.78 15.15
N ASP A 58 -18.34 12.67 14.98
CA ASP A 58 -18.27 13.77 13.99
C ASP A 58 -17.04 14.68 14.21
N GLU A 59 -16.67 14.93 15.48
CA GLU A 59 -15.54 15.78 15.87
C GLU A 59 -14.18 15.06 15.91
N THR A 60 -14.05 13.94 15.20
CA THR A 60 -12.80 13.17 15.16
C THR A 60 -11.73 13.91 14.35
N THR A 61 -10.56 14.13 14.95
CA THR A 61 -9.40 14.67 14.21
C THR A 61 -8.80 13.61 13.28
N VAL A 62 -8.05 14.04 12.26
CA VAL A 62 -7.42 13.11 11.30
C VAL A 62 -6.44 12.16 12.00
N GLU A 63 -5.69 12.64 12.98
CA GLU A 63 -4.71 11.86 13.76
C GLU A 63 -5.41 10.82 14.64
N ALA A 64 -6.53 11.21 15.27
CA ALA A 64 -7.35 10.30 16.06
C ALA A 64 -8.01 9.23 15.17
N ALA A 65 -8.49 9.60 13.98
CA ALA A 65 -8.99 8.66 12.98
C ALA A 65 -7.91 7.67 12.55
N GLN A 66 -6.70 8.14 12.22
CA GLN A 66 -5.59 7.26 11.84
C GLN A 66 -5.26 6.26 12.95
N THR A 67 -5.11 6.73 14.20
CA THR A 67 -4.85 5.89 15.37
C THR A 67 -5.96 4.86 15.60
N GLY A 68 -7.22 5.28 15.43
CA GLY A 68 -8.40 4.42 15.53
C GLY A 68 -8.43 3.35 14.45
N LEU A 69 -8.12 3.70 13.21
CA LEU A 69 -8.05 2.75 12.09
C LEU A 69 -6.93 1.73 12.31
N ASP A 70 -5.75 2.17 12.72
CA ASP A 70 -4.61 1.27 12.98
C ASP A 70 -4.93 0.29 14.11
N THR A 71 -5.61 0.78 15.15
CA THR A 71 -6.10 -0.06 16.25
C THR A 71 -7.15 -1.05 15.77
N PHE A 72 -8.10 -0.62 14.94
CA PHE A 72 -9.08 -1.52 14.33
C PHE A 72 -8.42 -2.59 13.45
N CYS A 73 -7.45 -2.22 12.62
CA CYS A 73 -6.70 -3.14 11.79
C CYS A 73 -6.05 -4.22 12.65
N ARG A 74 -5.25 -3.81 13.64
CA ARG A 74 -4.50 -4.72 14.52
C ARG A 74 -5.39 -5.63 15.37
N THR A 75 -6.48 -5.10 15.93
CA THR A 75 -7.28 -5.83 16.94
C THR A 75 -8.50 -6.55 16.38
N ARG A 76 -9.07 -6.04 15.28
CA ARG A 76 -10.29 -6.57 14.69
C ARG A 76 -10.03 -7.15 13.32
N SER A 77 -9.46 -6.38 12.39
CA SER A 77 -9.31 -6.82 10.99
C SER A 77 -8.38 -8.02 10.87
N ASP A 78 -7.22 -7.95 11.52
CA ASP A 78 -6.17 -8.96 11.51
C ASP A 78 -6.60 -10.27 12.17
N ALA A 79 -7.40 -10.18 13.22
CA ALA A 79 -7.93 -11.34 13.94
C ALA A 79 -9.05 -12.08 13.18
N ARG A 80 -9.56 -11.54 12.05
CA ARG A 80 -10.68 -12.15 11.33
C ARG A 80 -10.28 -13.49 10.74
N ILE A 81 -11.09 -14.51 11.02
CA ILE A 81 -10.92 -15.83 10.42
C ILE A 81 -11.43 -15.85 8.98
N ARG A 82 -10.59 -16.34 8.06
CA ARG A 82 -10.89 -16.53 6.64
C ARG A 82 -10.64 -17.98 6.22
N PRO A 83 -11.41 -18.48 5.25
CA PRO A 83 -11.01 -19.68 4.51
C PRO A 83 -9.68 -19.44 3.80
N THR A 84 -8.77 -20.39 3.90
CA THR A 84 -7.47 -20.46 3.23
C THR A 84 -7.34 -21.82 2.55
N ALA A 85 -6.28 -22.02 1.75
CA ALA A 85 -6.02 -23.32 1.12
C ALA A 85 -5.88 -24.45 2.15
N ASP A 86 -5.30 -24.16 3.31
CA ASP A 86 -5.05 -25.14 4.39
C ASP A 86 -6.16 -25.14 5.47
N GLY A 87 -7.36 -24.64 5.15
CA GLY A 87 -8.49 -24.62 6.06
C GLY A 87 -8.90 -23.20 6.48
N ARG A 88 -8.77 -22.88 7.77
CA ARG A 88 -9.18 -21.57 8.31
C ARG A 88 -8.03 -20.96 9.10
N ALA A 89 -7.70 -19.71 8.79
CA ALA A 89 -6.68 -18.95 9.50
C ALA A 89 -7.14 -17.51 9.72
N SER A 90 -6.54 -16.83 10.70
CA SER A 90 -6.71 -15.38 10.83
C SER A 90 -6.02 -14.66 9.66
N VAL A 91 -6.44 -13.42 9.36
CA VAL A 91 -5.81 -12.60 8.32
C VAL A 91 -4.32 -12.41 8.61
N ILE A 92 -3.95 -12.13 9.87
CA ILE A 92 -2.54 -11.97 10.25
C ILE A 92 -1.73 -13.27 10.14
N THR A 93 -2.34 -14.41 10.46
CA THR A 93 -1.71 -15.72 10.27
C THR A 93 -1.46 -16.01 8.79
N ALA A 94 -2.39 -15.66 7.91
CA ALA A 94 -2.21 -15.80 6.48
C ALA A 94 -1.12 -14.85 5.95
N ALA A 95 -1.14 -13.58 6.38
CA ALA A 95 -0.15 -12.57 5.98
C ALA A 95 1.29 -12.94 6.38
N ALA A 96 1.48 -13.60 7.53
CA ALA A 96 2.80 -14.05 7.97
C ALA A 96 3.48 -15.04 7.00
N ARG A 97 2.72 -15.68 6.10
CA ARG A 97 3.25 -16.59 5.07
C ARG A 97 3.67 -15.86 3.79
N GLU A 98 3.31 -14.59 3.64
CA GLU A 98 3.60 -13.74 2.49
C GLU A 98 4.28 -12.45 2.96
N PRO A 99 5.49 -12.53 3.57
CA PRO A 99 6.15 -11.35 4.11
C PRO A 99 6.51 -10.36 3.01
N LEU A 100 6.28 -9.09 3.26
CA LEU A 100 6.73 -8.01 2.38
C LEU A 100 8.22 -7.79 2.54
N THR A 101 8.92 -7.53 1.44
CA THR A 101 10.31 -7.06 1.46
C THR A 101 10.39 -5.73 2.20
N ALA A 102 11.42 -5.57 3.03
CA ALA A 102 11.68 -4.29 3.68
C ALA A 102 11.89 -3.19 2.62
N PRO A 103 11.30 -2.00 2.79
CA PRO A 103 11.55 -0.88 1.87
C PRO A 103 13.00 -0.40 1.99
N PRO A 104 13.50 0.37 1.00
CA PRO A 104 14.76 1.09 1.11
C PRO A 104 14.82 1.98 2.37
N ALA A 105 16.01 2.17 2.93
CA ALA A 105 16.20 2.92 4.17
C ALA A 105 15.86 4.42 4.05
N ALA A 106 16.03 4.99 2.85
CA ALA A 106 15.64 6.36 2.55
C ALA A 106 14.32 6.38 1.77
N PRO A 107 13.51 7.45 1.90
CA PRO A 107 12.33 7.63 1.06
C PRO A 107 12.73 8.02 -0.37
N TYR A 108 11.85 7.72 -1.33
CA TYR A 108 11.96 8.28 -2.67
C TYR A 108 11.65 9.80 -2.64
N PRO A 109 12.35 10.64 -3.42
CA PRO A 109 13.41 10.28 -4.38
C PRO A 109 14.74 9.96 -3.71
N ALA A 110 15.48 9.00 -4.29
CA ALA A 110 16.85 8.75 -3.88
C ALA A 110 17.72 9.96 -4.28
N ILE A 111 18.17 10.73 -3.30
CA ILE A 111 19.07 11.87 -3.54
C ILE A 111 20.50 11.36 -3.37
N LEU A 112 21.29 11.42 -4.45
CA LEU A 112 22.72 11.14 -4.41
C LEU A 112 23.48 12.47 -4.27
N THR A 113 24.24 12.61 -3.18
CA THR A 113 25.09 13.77 -2.94
C THR A 113 26.53 13.38 -3.13
N VAL A 114 27.27 14.15 -3.95
CA VAL A 114 28.71 13.96 -4.16
C VAL A 114 29.43 15.20 -3.67
N THR A 115 30.43 15.02 -2.80
CA THR A 115 31.38 16.06 -2.44
C THR A 115 32.61 15.91 -3.32
N ALA A 116 32.98 16.97 -4.05
CA ALA A 116 34.18 17.01 -4.87
C ALA A 116 35.04 18.21 -4.46
N LEU A 117 36.35 18.01 -4.44
CA LEU A 117 37.32 19.11 -4.34
C LEU A 117 37.47 19.75 -5.72
N ILE A 118 37.38 21.08 -5.76
CA ILE A 118 37.61 21.85 -6.98
C ILE A 118 38.98 22.51 -6.84
N GLU A 119 39.97 22.08 -7.62
CA GLU A 119 41.23 22.80 -7.77
C GLU A 119 41.02 23.97 -8.74
N ILE A 120 41.34 25.19 -8.29
CA ILE A 120 41.31 26.39 -9.12
C ILE A 120 42.73 26.58 -9.70
N PRO A 121 42.90 26.59 -11.03
CA PRO A 121 44.20 26.84 -11.64
C PRO A 121 44.71 28.25 -11.31
N GLN A 122 46.03 28.35 -11.08
CA GLN A 122 46.74 29.61 -10.79
C GLN A 122 46.91 30.49 -12.02
#